data_AF-A0AAW1R8V3-F1
#
_entry.id   AF-A0AAW1R8V3-F1
#
_cell.length_a   1.000
_cell.length_b   1.000
_cell.length_c   1.000
_cell.angle_alpha   90.00
_cell.angle_beta   90.00
_cell.angle_gamma   90.00
#
_symmetry.space_group_name_H-M   'P 1'
#
loop_
_entity.id
_entity.type
_entity.pdbx_description
1 polymer ?
#
loop_
_entity_poly.entity_id
_entity_poly.type
_entity_poly.pdbx_seq_one_letter_code
_entity_poly.pdbx_strand_id
1 'polypeptide(L)'
;MPTNKGRGKRCVGSSKCKKTHKQQLRGIFAARHIDQVWEDVRKEVVHDGKQGPLGTTSKAALDEDLPAHGKFYCVPCSRYFISAAAQTEHARTKPHKRRIKALKGAKPHDQKDADWAAGMGVADNGEKLRAPALPVAMDI
;
A
#
# COMPACT_ATOMS: atom_id res chain seq x y z
N MET A 1 21.37 -44.37 10.27
CA MET A 1 21.05 -43.52 11.44
C MET A 1 21.02 -42.05 10.98
N PRO A 2 19.87 -41.44 10.68
CA PRO A 2 19.83 -40.05 10.28
C PRO A 2 20.14 -39.14 11.48
N THR A 3 21.20 -38.35 11.37
CA THR A 3 21.66 -37.47 12.44
C THR A 3 20.69 -36.30 12.62
N ASN A 4 20.11 -36.23 13.82
CA ASN A 4 19.22 -35.18 14.30
C ASN A 4 19.97 -33.83 14.31
N LYS A 5 19.87 -33.05 13.22
CA LYS A 5 20.33 -31.66 13.18
C LYS A 5 19.45 -30.86 14.13
N GLY A 6 19.96 -30.62 15.34
CA GLY A 6 19.26 -29.91 16.40
C GLY A 6 18.64 -28.60 15.94
N ARG A 7 17.40 -28.36 16.38
CA ARG A 7 16.69 -27.09 16.18
C ARG A 7 17.52 -25.99 16.84
N GLY A 8 17.99 -25.03 16.05
CA GLY A 8 18.84 -23.94 16.52
C GLY A 8 18.25 -23.26 17.76
N LYS A 9 19.09 -23.11 18.79
CA LYS A 9 18.73 -22.48 20.08
C LYS A 9 18.09 -21.12 19.82
N ARG A 10 16.84 -20.95 20.31
CA ARG A 10 16.15 -19.65 20.33
C ARG A 10 16.90 -18.75 21.30
N CYS A 11 17.52 -17.68 20.80
CA CYS A 11 18.14 -16.67 21.65
C CYS A 11 17.05 -15.88 22.38
N VAL A 12 16.89 -16.17 23.68
CA VAL A 12 16.14 -15.33 24.61
C VAL A 12 17.18 -14.42 25.25
N GLY A 13 17.12 -13.12 24.98
CA GLY A 13 18.03 -12.13 25.55
C GLY A 13 19.37 -11.97 24.81
N SER A 14 19.40 -11.09 23.81
CA SER A 14 20.48 -10.12 23.48
C SER A 14 20.30 -9.66 22.03
N SER A 15 20.85 -8.48 21.75
CA SER A 15 20.49 -7.47 20.75
C SER A 15 20.56 -7.85 19.26
N LYS A 16 20.52 -9.14 18.89
CA LYS A 16 20.63 -9.63 17.50
C LYS A 16 19.75 -10.84 17.18
N CYS A 17 18.53 -10.91 17.72
CA CYS A 17 17.55 -11.85 17.18
C CYS A 17 17.14 -11.38 15.78
N LYS A 18 17.77 -11.95 14.74
CA LYS A 18 17.34 -11.75 13.35
C LYS A 18 15.91 -12.27 13.27
N LYS A 19 14.97 -11.39 12.89
CA LYS A 19 13.58 -11.78 12.64
C LYS A 19 13.57 -12.99 11.73
N THR A 20 12.76 -13.99 12.06
CA THR A 20 12.58 -15.15 11.18
C THR A 20 12.03 -14.67 9.84
N HIS A 21 12.28 -15.42 8.76
CA HIS A 21 11.73 -15.09 7.43
C HIS A 21 10.21 -14.82 7.48
N LYS A 22 9.46 -15.65 8.22
CA LYS A 22 8.02 -15.45 8.45
C LYS A 22 7.70 -14.13 9.15
N GLN A 23 8.47 -13.74 10.17
CA GLN A 23 8.28 -12.45 10.85
C GLN A 23 8.62 -11.26 9.95
N GLN A 24 9.63 -11.40 9.07
CA GLN A 24 9.99 -10.36 8.10
C GLN A 24 8.89 -10.17 7.06
N LEU A 25 8.41 -11.27 6.44
CA LEU A 25 7.32 -11.23 5.46
C LEU A 25 6.03 -10.66 6.06
N ARG A 26 5.70 -10.99 7.32
CA ARG A 26 4.56 -10.40 8.02
C ARG A 26 4.65 -8.87 8.12
N GLY A 27 5.84 -8.34 8.38
CA GLY A 27 6.06 -6.89 8.43
C GLY A 27 5.90 -6.21 7.06
N ILE A 28 6.32 -6.89 5.99
CA ILE A 28 6.13 -6.41 4.61
C ILE A 28 4.64 -6.40 4.25
N PHE A 29 3.92 -7.47 4.61
CA PHE A 29 2.49 -7.61 4.32
C PHE A 29 1.62 -6.64 5.13
N ALA A 30 1.99 -6.34 6.38
CA ALA A 30 1.28 -5.39 7.23
C ALA A 30 1.50 -3.92 6.80
N ALA A 31 2.51 -3.64 5.98
CA ALA A 31 2.77 -2.30 5.47
C ALA A 31 1.81 -1.95 4.32
N ARG A 32 1.63 -0.65 4.05
CA ARG A 32 0.84 -0.19 2.90
C ARG A 32 1.51 -0.66 1.59
N HIS A 33 0.80 -1.50 0.87
CA HIS A 33 1.30 -2.13 -0.35
C HIS A 33 1.19 -1.18 -1.56
N ILE A 34 1.82 -1.54 -2.68
CA ILE A 34 2.01 -0.62 -3.81
C ILE A 34 0.73 -0.28 -4.57
N ASP A 35 -0.21 -1.22 -4.64
CA ASP A 35 -1.57 -1.08 -5.16
C ASP A 35 -2.36 0.00 -4.41
N GLN A 36 -2.38 -0.05 -3.07
CA GLN A 36 -3.07 0.93 -2.23
C GLN A 36 -2.49 2.34 -2.43
N VAL A 37 -1.16 2.46 -2.44
CA VAL A 37 -0.49 3.76 -2.63
C VAL A 37 -0.68 4.29 -4.06
N TRP A 38 -0.79 3.41 -5.06
CA TRP A 38 -1.02 3.81 -6.45
C TRP A 38 -2.39 4.46 -6.64
N GLU A 39 -3.41 3.96 -5.95
CA GLU A 39 -4.75 4.55 -5.88
C GLU A 39 -4.73 5.88 -5.12
N ASP A 40 -4.08 5.94 -3.96
CA ASP A 40 -4.03 7.15 -3.13
C ASP A 40 -3.39 8.34 -3.87
N VAL A 41 -2.33 8.09 -4.65
CA VAL A 41 -1.62 9.14 -5.41
C VAL A 41 -2.48 9.72 -6.54
N ARG A 42 -3.46 8.97 -7.06
CA ARG A 42 -4.32 9.40 -8.19
C ARG A 42 -5.62 10.06 -7.74
N LYS A 43 -6.04 9.85 -6.50
CA LYS A 43 -7.21 10.52 -5.95
C LYS A 43 -6.87 11.99 -5.71
N GLU A 44 -7.53 12.88 -6.44
CA GLU A 44 -7.25 14.34 -6.43
C GLU A 44 -7.50 14.99 -5.06
N VAL A 45 -8.49 14.48 -4.31
CA VAL A 45 -8.83 14.96 -2.97
C VAL A 45 -9.05 13.75 -2.09
N VAL A 46 -8.13 13.53 -1.17
CA VAL A 46 -8.24 12.48 -0.17
C VAL A 46 -9.11 13.08 0.96
N HIS A 47 -10.43 13.03 0.75
CA HIS A 47 -11.57 13.10 1.69
C HIS A 47 -12.35 14.42 1.89
N ASP A 48 -13.62 14.35 1.47
CA ASP A 48 -14.76 15.01 2.10
C ASP A 48 -14.94 14.52 3.54
N GLY A 49 -14.33 15.21 4.50
CA GLY A 49 -14.72 15.17 5.92
C GLY A 49 -14.57 13.84 6.68
N LYS A 50 -13.96 12.79 6.10
CA LYS A 50 -13.70 11.52 6.80
C LYS A 50 -12.21 11.29 7.00
N GLN A 51 -11.85 10.72 8.14
CA GLN A 51 -10.46 10.46 8.54
C GLN A 51 -9.78 9.54 7.52
N GLY A 52 -9.01 10.15 6.63
CA GLY A 52 -8.08 9.41 5.77
C GLY A 52 -6.89 8.89 6.55
N PRO A 53 -6.07 8.01 5.93
CA PRO A 53 -4.74 7.74 6.45
C PRO A 53 -4.01 9.08 6.62
N LEU A 54 -3.62 9.37 7.87
CA LEU A 54 -3.25 10.71 8.32
C LEU A 54 -2.18 11.35 7.41
N GLY A 55 -2.30 12.66 7.16
CA GLY A 55 -1.35 13.42 6.34
C GLY A 55 -1.68 13.54 4.85
N THR A 56 -2.86 13.11 4.41
CA THR A 56 -3.38 13.34 3.04
C THR A 56 -4.51 14.37 2.96
N THR A 57 -5.09 14.74 4.10
CA THR A 57 -6.13 15.78 4.22
C THR A 57 -5.51 17.12 4.60
N SER A 58 -5.91 18.22 3.95
CA SER A 58 -5.56 19.60 4.34
C SER A 58 -6.04 19.96 5.75
N LYS A 59 -7.01 19.20 6.30
CA LYS A 59 -7.50 19.27 7.68
C LYS A 59 -7.10 18.02 8.46
N ALA A 60 -5.82 17.67 8.48
CA ALA A 60 -5.35 16.58 9.33
C ALA A 60 -5.65 16.97 10.80
N ALA A 61 -6.55 16.23 11.45
CA ALA A 61 -6.68 16.27 12.90
C ALA A 61 -5.29 15.98 13.47
N LEU A 62 -4.79 16.89 14.32
CA LEU A 62 -3.47 16.78 14.92
C LEU A 62 -3.47 15.56 15.85
N ASP A 63 -2.97 14.43 15.35
CA ASP A 63 -2.91 13.18 16.10
C ASP A 63 -1.64 13.15 16.94
N GLU A 64 -1.79 13.07 18.26
CA GLU A 64 -0.68 13.06 19.21
C GLU A 64 0.18 11.80 19.14
N ASP A 65 -0.36 10.69 18.61
CA ASP A 65 0.36 9.42 18.50
C ASP A 65 1.32 9.37 17.30
N LEU A 66 1.20 10.33 16.37
CA LEU A 66 2.02 10.38 15.16
C LEU A 66 3.18 11.38 15.26
N PRO A 67 4.32 11.08 14.60
CA PRO A 67 5.44 12.02 14.51
C PRO A 67 4.98 13.38 13.96
N ALA A 68 5.36 14.45 14.67
CA ALA A 68 5.00 15.83 14.34
C ALA A 68 3.49 16.04 14.12
N HIS A 69 2.65 15.31 14.84
CA HIS A 69 1.20 15.35 14.74
C HIS A 69 0.67 15.05 13.32
N GLY A 70 1.38 14.18 12.57
CA GLY A 70 1.01 13.81 11.21
C GLY A 70 1.23 14.89 10.15
N LYS A 71 1.90 16.01 10.50
CA LYS A 71 2.09 17.16 9.59
C LYS A 71 2.98 16.87 8.39
N PHE A 72 4.04 16.09 8.57
CA PHE A 72 5.04 15.82 7.52
C PHE A 72 4.92 14.37 7.02
N TYR A 73 4.08 14.14 6.02
CA TYR A 73 3.80 12.82 5.46
C TYR A 73 4.28 12.67 4.01
N CYS A 74 4.87 11.53 3.67
CA CYS A 74 5.24 11.18 2.31
C CYS A 74 4.30 10.12 1.76
N VAL A 75 3.41 10.50 0.83
CA VAL A 75 2.42 9.60 0.23
C VAL A 75 3.07 8.40 -0.49
N PRO A 76 4.09 8.59 -1.37
CA PRO A 76 4.71 7.45 -2.07
C PRO A 76 5.30 6.37 -1.16
N CYS A 77 5.85 6.78 -0.01
CA CYS A 77 6.58 5.91 0.91
C CYS A 77 5.79 5.56 2.17
N SER A 78 4.56 6.06 2.31
CA SER A 78 3.68 5.87 3.46
C SER A 78 4.39 6.02 4.81
N ARG A 79 5.10 7.14 5.00
CA ARG A 79 5.92 7.39 6.19
C ARG A 79 5.77 8.82 6.68
N TYR A 80 5.70 8.98 8.01
CA TYR A 80 5.72 10.25 8.72
C TYR A 80 7.14 10.67 9.12
N PHE A 81 7.36 11.98 9.17
CA PHE A 81 8.61 12.61 9.54
C PHE A 81 8.40 13.62 10.67
N ILE A 82 9.48 13.91 11.41
CA ILE A 82 9.46 14.83 12.55
C ILE A 82 9.54 16.29 12.09
N SER A 83 10.16 16.57 10.93
CA SER A 83 10.36 17.93 10.42
C SER A 83 10.24 18.02 8.89
N ALA A 84 9.98 19.23 8.38
CA ALA A 84 9.97 19.52 6.95
C ALA A 84 11.34 19.24 6.29
N ALA A 85 12.44 19.54 6.99
CA ALA A 85 13.79 19.27 6.51
C ALA A 85 14.02 17.76 6.29
N ALA A 86 13.58 16.92 7.24
CA ALA A 86 13.70 15.47 7.09
C ALA A 86 12.86 14.92 5.91
N GLN A 87 11.68 15.49 5.66
CA GLN A 87 10.82 15.11 4.54
C GLN A 87 11.47 15.49 3.19
N THR A 88 12.06 16.68 3.09
CA THR A 88 12.74 17.13 1.87
C THR A 88 14.03 16.35 1.60
N GLU A 89 14.79 16.00 2.63
CA GLU A 89 15.94 15.11 2.49
C GLU A 89 15.50 13.70 2.04
N HIS A 90 14.43 13.17 2.65
CA HIS A 90 13.84 11.90 2.24
C HIS A 90 13.49 11.88 0.75
N ALA A 91 12.88 12.95 0.23
CA ALA A 91 12.50 13.06 -1.18
C ALA A 91 13.71 12.98 -2.13
N ARG A 92 14.91 13.40 -1.68
CA ARG A 92 16.14 13.34 -2.49
C ARG A 92 16.76 11.95 -2.55
N THR A 93 16.42 11.07 -1.60
CA THR A 93 17.05 9.76 -1.46
C THR A 93 16.68 8.79 -2.61
N LYS A 94 17.61 7.88 -2.94
CA LYS A 94 17.40 6.83 -3.95
C LYS A 94 16.14 5.96 -3.73
N PRO A 95 15.81 5.45 -2.53
CA PRO A 95 14.62 4.63 -2.32
C PRO A 95 13.33 5.37 -2.68
N HIS A 96 13.22 6.64 -2.31
CA HIS A 96 12.06 7.47 -2.65
C HIS A 96 11.91 7.62 -4.17
N LYS A 97 13.00 7.97 -4.86
CA LYS A 97 13.01 8.09 -6.33
C LYS A 97 12.63 6.78 -7.03
N ARG A 98 13.08 5.63 -6.51
CA ARG A 98 12.69 4.30 -7.02
C ARG A 98 11.19 4.04 -6.83
N ARG A 99 10.63 4.42 -5.69
CA ARG A 99 9.20 4.27 -5.39
C ARG A 99 8.34 5.14 -6.29
N ILE A 100 8.72 6.39 -6.53
CA ILE A 100 8.05 7.27 -7.49
C ILE A 100 8.04 6.65 -8.89
N LYS A 101 9.18 6.14 -9.36
CA LYS A 101 9.26 5.49 -10.67
C LYS A 101 8.32 4.28 -10.78
N ALA A 102 8.22 3.47 -9.72
CA ALA A 102 7.29 2.34 -9.68
C ALA A 102 5.81 2.81 -9.74
N LEU A 103 5.45 3.89 -9.04
CA LEU A 103 4.07 4.40 -9.01
C LEU A 103 3.65 5.11 -10.31
N LYS A 104 4.61 5.71 -11.03
CA LYS A 104 4.40 6.32 -12.36
C LYS A 104 4.20 5.29 -13.48
N GLY A 105 4.54 4.03 -13.23
CA GLY A 105 4.39 2.95 -14.21
C GLY A 105 2.93 2.51 -14.43
N ALA A 106 2.79 1.35 -15.07
CA ALA A 106 1.52 0.67 -15.27
C ALA A 106 0.79 0.39 -13.95
N LYS A 107 -0.52 0.10 -14.03
CA LYS A 107 -1.32 -0.31 -12.88
C LYS A 107 -0.63 -1.49 -12.17
N PRO A 108 -0.47 -1.46 -10.83
CA PRO A 108 0.04 -2.59 -10.08
C PRO A 108 -0.84 -3.82 -10.28
N HIS A 109 -0.19 -4.99 -10.24
CA HIS A 109 -0.86 -6.27 -10.38
C HIS A 109 -1.98 -6.42 -9.34
N ASP A 110 -3.17 -6.72 -9.83
CA ASP A 110 -4.39 -6.90 -9.05
C ASP A 110 -4.86 -8.37 -9.10
N GLN A 111 -5.79 -8.76 -8.22
CA GLN A 111 -6.32 -10.12 -8.20
C GLN A 111 -6.99 -10.48 -9.53
N LYS A 112 -7.65 -9.51 -10.17
CA LYS A 112 -8.27 -9.67 -11.49
C LYS A 112 -7.26 -10.08 -12.57
N ASP A 113 -6.03 -9.55 -12.49
CA ASP A 113 -4.97 -9.88 -13.43
C ASP A 113 -4.51 -11.34 -13.24
N ALA A 114 -4.45 -11.81 -11.98
CA ALA A 114 -4.17 -13.21 -11.67
C ALA A 114 -5.30 -14.15 -12.12
N ASP A 115 -6.55 -13.78 -11.88
CA ASP A 115 -7.70 -14.59 -12.28
C ASP A 115 -7.78 -14.71 -13.81
N TRP A 116 -7.50 -13.62 -14.52
CA TRP A 116 -7.39 -13.61 -15.98
C TRP A 116 -6.27 -14.53 -16.47
N ALA A 117 -5.07 -14.43 -15.88
CA ALA A 117 -3.95 -15.30 -16.23
C ALA A 117 -4.20 -16.78 -15.92
N ALA A 118 -5.02 -17.07 -14.91
CA ALA A 118 -5.44 -18.42 -14.54
C ALA A 118 -6.60 -18.96 -15.41
N GLY A 119 -7.12 -18.18 -16.36
CA GLY A 119 -8.28 -18.56 -17.17
C GLY A 119 -9.62 -18.51 -16.44
N MET A 120 -9.67 -17.88 -15.25
CA MET A 120 -10.87 -17.63 -14.46
C MET A 120 -11.43 -16.22 -14.68
N GLY A 121 -10.90 -15.49 -15.66
CA GLY A 121 -11.36 -14.15 -16.02
C GLY A 121 -12.82 -14.13 -16.50
N VAL A 122 -13.41 -12.92 -16.51
CA VAL A 122 -14.76 -12.74 -17.07
C VAL A 122 -14.76 -13.23 -18.51
N ALA A 123 -15.68 -14.15 -18.83
CA ALA A 123 -15.79 -14.68 -20.16
C ALA A 123 -16.09 -13.55 -21.16
N ASP A 124 -15.24 -13.39 -22.17
CA ASP A 124 -15.39 -12.43 -23.27
C ASP A 124 -16.47 -12.88 -24.27
N ASN A 125 -17.57 -13.44 -23.76
CA ASN A 125 -18.66 -14.00 -24.55
C ASN A 125 -19.68 -12.93 -25.00
N GLY A 126 -19.24 -11.67 -25.12
CA GLY A 126 -20.08 -10.53 -25.49
C GLY A 126 -21.19 -10.21 -24.48
N GLU A 127 -21.97 -9.17 -24.78
CA GLU A 127 -23.16 -8.83 -23.99
C GLU A 127 -24.17 -9.99 -24.03
N LYS A 128 -24.69 -10.38 -22.87
CA LYS A 128 -25.74 -11.40 -22.78
C LYS A 128 -26.96 -10.89 -23.54
N LEU A 129 -27.35 -11.61 -24.60
CA LEU A 129 -28.55 -11.34 -25.42
C LEU A 129 -29.88 -11.21 -24.65
N ARG A 130 -29.89 -11.47 -23.32
CA ARG A 130 -31.07 -11.39 -22.44
C ARG A 130 -30.79 -10.66 -21.12
N ALA A 131 -29.94 -9.64 -21.11
CA ALA A 131 -29.92 -8.71 -19.98
C ALA A 131 -31.18 -7.81 -20.04
N PRO A 132 -31.94 -7.63 -18.94
CA PRO A 132 -33.02 -6.64 -18.94
C PRO A 132 -32.42 -5.25 -19.17
N ALA A 133 -32.93 -4.53 -20.16
CA ALA A 133 -32.50 -3.17 -20.46
C ALA A 133 -32.61 -2.31 -19.19
N LEU A 134 -31.48 -1.79 -18.71
CA LEU A 134 -31.49 -0.79 -17.65
C LEU A 134 -32.27 0.43 -18.17
N PRO A 135 -33.18 1.01 -17.37
CA PRO A 135 -33.93 2.18 -17.81
C PRO A 135 -32.96 3.32 -18.08
N VAL A 136 -32.92 3.77 -19.33
CA VAL A 136 -32.21 4.98 -19.75
C VAL A 136 -32.91 6.14 -19.02
N ALA A 137 -32.23 6.73 -18.03
CA ALA A 137 -32.67 7.99 -17.44
C ALA A 137 -32.63 9.05 -18.55
N MET A 138 -33.80 9.45 -19.04
CA MET A 138 -33.94 10.61 -19.90
C MET A 138 -33.97 11.85 -19.01
N ASP A 139 -32.84 12.56 -18.96
CA ASP A 139 -32.74 13.90 -18.38
C ASP A 139 -33.44 14.91 -19.31
N ILE A 140 -34.45 15.61 -18.78
CA ILE A 140 -35.04 16.85 -19.32
C ILE A 140 -34.58 18.00 -18.43
#